data_AF-A0A316RSF1-F1
#
_entry.id   AF-A0A316RSF1-F1
#
_cell.length_a   1.000
_cell.length_b   1.000
_cell.length_c   1.000
_cell.angle_alpha   90.00
_cell.angle_beta   90.00
_cell.angle_gamma   90.00
#
_symmetry.space_group_name_H-M   'P 1'
#
loop_
_entity.id
_entity.type
_entity.pdbx_description
1 polymer ?
#
loop_
_entity_poly.entity_id
_entity_poly.type
_entity_poly.pdbx_seq_one_letter_code
_entity_poly.pdbx_strand_id
1 'polypeptide(L)'
;MHSAFAIFAVGYRINTMEYYKFNTYKFIRRYYNIPGSVRLQWCIVRERTKDGVEFRLGVALVGTNKYIDVAMRRFFSCVKCRAVERSYELAERHLEGDMYVYRATDILLSISKPVTYISDIYFPSWYDGDLAEATLL
;
A
#
# COMPACT_ATOMS: atom_id res chain seq x y z
N MET A 1 -17.04 11.40 -46.84
CA MET A 1 -15.90 11.78 -45.98
C MET A 1 -16.44 12.38 -44.69
N HIS A 2 -16.72 11.57 -43.68
CA HIS A 2 -16.99 12.02 -42.32
C HIS A 2 -16.05 11.21 -41.43
N SER A 3 -15.06 11.91 -40.88
CA SER A 3 -14.02 11.34 -40.03
C SER A 3 -14.66 10.89 -38.72
N ALA A 4 -14.67 9.58 -38.49
CA ALA A 4 -14.98 9.02 -37.18
C ALA A 4 -13.81 9.38 -36.24
N PHE A 5 -14.05 10.32 -35.33
CA PHE A 5 -13.21 10.53 -34.16
C PHE A 5 -13.29 9.25 -33.32
N ALA A 6 -12.24 8.43 -33.40
CA ALA A 6 -12.03 7.33 -32.48
C ALA A 6 -11.77 7.93 -31.09
N ILE A 7 -12.83 8.02 -30.29
CA ILE A 7 -12.71 8.23 -28.85
C ILE A 7 -11.97 7.00 -28.33
N PHE A 8 -10.69 7.17 -28.01
CA PHE A 8 -9.99 6.23 -27.14
C PHE A 8 -10.71 6.28 -25.80
N ALA A 9 -11.70 5.41 -25.64
CA ALA A 9 -12.16 4.98 -24.34
C ALA A 9 -10.93 4.34 -23.68
N VAL A 10 -10.17 5.16 -22.95
CA VAL A 10 -9.25 4.68 -21.92
C VAL A 10 -10.15 3.91 -20.99
N GLY A 11 -10.23 2.61 -21.22
CA GLY A 11 -11.05 1.71 -20.47
C GLY A 11 -10.68 1.89 -19.01
N TYR A 12 -11.53 2.60 -18.28
CA TYR A 12 -11.70 2.45 -16.85
C TYR A 12 -12.09 0.99 -16.64
N ARG A 13 -11.12 0.09 -16.73
CA ARG A 13 -11.17 -1.17 -16.02
C ARG A 13 -11.12 -0.76 -14.57
N ILE A 14 -12.30 -0.55 -14.01
CA ILE A 14 -12.64 -0.92 -12.65
C ILE A 14 -12.19 -2.38 -12.52
N ASN A 15 -10.89 -2.61 -12.31
CA ASN A 15 -10.35 -3.93 -12.01
C ASN A 15 -10.67 -4.15 -10.53
N THR A 16 -11.95 -4.43 -10.29
CA THR A 16 -12.39 -5.52 -9.42
C THR A 16 -11.67 -5.56 -8.07
N MET A 17 -12.00 -4.60 -7.22
CA MET A 17 -11.81 -4.76 -5.79
C MET A 17 -12.83 -5.77 -5.21
N GLU A 18 -13.93 -6.01 -5.93
CA GLU A 18 -15.01 -6.91 -5.50
C GLU A 18 -14.80 -8.40 -5.83
N TYR A 19 -13.87 -8.76 -6.74
CA TYR A 19 -13.70 -10.17 -7.17
C TYR A 19 -12.54 -10.92 -6.49
N TYR A 20 -11.79 -10.26 -5.60
CA TYR A 20 -10.74 -10.91 -4.83
C TYR A 20 -11.08 -10.87 -3.34
N LYS A 21 -11.37 -12.03 -2.76
CA LYS A 21 -11.02 -12.27 -1.35
C LYS A 21 -9.50 -12.04 -1.23
N PHE A 22 -9.10 -10.82 -0.89
CA PHE A 22 -7.89 -10.15 -1.37
C PHE A 22 -6.57 -10.87 -1.01
N ASN A 23 -5.87 -11.39 -2.02
CA ASN A 23 -4.42 -11.54 -1.91
C ASN A 23 -3.79 -10.15 -2.14
N THR A 24 -3.60 -9.40 -1.06
CA THR A 24 -3.09 -8.02 -1.11
C THR A 24 -1.75 -7.91 -1.83
N TYR A 25 -0.89 -8.93 -1.78
CA TYR A 25 0.36 -8.93 -2.56
C TYR A 25 0.14 -9.01 -4.06
N LYS A 26 -0.86 -9.77 -4.55
CA LYS A 26 -1.19 -9.79 -5.99
C LYS A 26 -1.61 -8.40 -6.47
N PHE A 27 -2.41 -7.71 -5.67
CA PHE A 27 -2.80 -6.33 -5.95
C PHE A 27 -1.59 -5.39 -5.99
N ILE A 28 -0.80 -5.35 -4.92
CA ILE A 28 0.41 -4.51 -4.83
C ILE A 28 1.34 -4.77 -6.02
N ARG A 29 1.55 -6.04 -6.36
CA ARG A 29 2.38 -6.45 -7.49
C ARG A 29 1.89 -5.85 -8.80
N ARG A 30 0.58 -5.93 -9.07
CA ARG A 30 -0.03 -5.37 -10.27
C ARG A 30 0.03 -3.85 -10.29
N TYR A 31 -0.24 -3.22 -9.15
CA TYR A 31 -0.30 -1.76 -9.00
C TYR A 31 1.06 -1.11 -9.26
N TYR A 32 2.13 -1.66 -8.68
CA TYR A 32 3.49 -1.13 -8.81
C TYR A 32 4.34 -1.81 -9.91
N ASN A 33 3.73 -2.65 -10.75
CA ASN A 33 4.40 -3.39 -11.81
C ASN A 33 5.63 -4.19 -11.33
N ILE A 34 5.50 -4.91 -10.21
CA ILE A 34 6.60 -5.66 -9.60
C ILE A 34 6.71 -7.05 -10.26
N PRO A 35 7.90 -7.49 -10.72
CA PRO A 35 8.09 -8.82 -11.29
C PRO A 35 7.71 -9.95 -10.31
N GLY A 36 7.11 -11.04 -10.80
CA GLY A 36 6.69 -12.18 -9.98
C GLY A 36 7.83 -12.85 -9.19
N SER A 37 9.06 -12.75 -9.68
CA SER A 37 10.27 -13.26 -9.03
C SER A 37 10.65 -12.51 -7.75
N VAL A 38 10.18 -11.26 -7.58
CA VAL A 38 10.44 -10.47 -6.37
C VAL A 38 9.48 -10.92 -5.28
N ARG A 39 10.04 -11.44 -4.19
CA ARG A 39 9.29 -11.81 -2.98
C ARG A 39 8.84 -10.55 -2.24
N LEU A 40 7.55 -10.50 -1.92
CA LEU A 40 6.93 -9.43 -1.14
C LEU A 40 6.61 -9.95 0.26
N GLN A 41 6.82 -9.11 1.26
CA GLN A 41 6.43 -9.40 2.64
C GLN A 41 6.01 -8.11 3.35
N TRP A 42 5.01 -8.17 4.23
CA TRP A 42 4.64 -7.05 5.08
C TRP A 42 5.84 -6.66 5.94
N CYS A 43 5.95 -5.36 6.23
CA CYS A 43 6.95 -4.86 7.14
C CYS A 43 6.41 -3.67 7.94
N ILE A 44 7.00 -3.46 9.11
CA ILE A 44 6.81 -2.24 9.89
C ILE A 44 8.04 -1.37 9.65
N VAL A 45 7.81 -0.23 9.00
CA VAL A 45 8.82 0.78 8.71
C VAL A 45 9.03 1.61 9.95
N ARG A 46 10.30 1.79 10.35
CA ARG A 46 10.71 2.73 11.39
C ARG A 46 11.43 3.88 10.71
N GLU A 47 10.97 5.10 10.95
CA GLU A 47 11.66 6.31 10.53
C GLU A 47 12.01 7.14 11.76
N ARG A 48 13.30 7.45 11.93
CA ARG A 48 13.81 8.31 12.99
C ARG A 48 14.33 9.59 12.35
N THR A 49 13.82 10.71 12.82
CA THR A 49 14.30 12.07 12.50
C THR A 49 14.73 12.77 13.79
N LYS A 50 15.13 14.03 13.68
CA LYS A 50 15.36 14.90 14.86
C LYS A 50 14.08 15.13 15.69
N ASP A 51 12.91 14.99 15.06
CA ASP A 51 11.61 15.33 15.63
C ASP A 51 10.95 14.12 16.33
N GLY A 52 11.48 12.91 16.11
CA GLY A 52 11.00 11.71 16.79
C GLY A 52 11.18 10.42 15.99
N VAL A 53 10.43 9.40 16.40
CA VAL A 53 10.37 8.09 15.73
C VAL A 53 8.92 7.84 15.30
N GLU A 54 8.73 7.53 14.02
CA GLU A 54 7.46 7.14 13.44
C GLU A 54 7.50 5.67 13.01
N PHE A 55 6.37 4.98 13.19
CA PHE A 55 6.16 3.63 12.68
C PHE A 55 5.05 3.62 11.63
N ARG A 56 5.34 3.08 10.44
CA ARG A 56 4.42 3.03 9.30
C ARG A 56 4.30 1.61 8.75
N LEU A 57 3.14 1.30 8.16
CA LEU A 57 2.94 0.01 7.50
C LEU A 57 3.58 0.03 6.10
N GLY A 58 4.39 -0.98 5.80
CA GLY A 58 5.07 -1.13 4.52
C GLY A 58 4.98 -2.53 3.93
N VAL A 59 5.46 -2.66 2.70
CA VAL A 59 5.66 -3.94 2.00
C VAL A 59 7.10 -3.99 1.51
N ALA A 60 7.91 -4.86 2.11
CA ALA A 60 9.30 -5.06 1.76
C ALA A 60 9.44 -5.87 0.47
N LEU A 61 10.45 -5.49 -0.34
CA LEU A 61 10.95 -6.30 -1.45
C LEU A 61 12.10 -7.15 -0.88
N VAL A 62 11.77 -8.36 -0.44
CA VAL A 62 12.66 -9.23 0.32
C VAL A 62 13.92 -9.54 -0.49
N GLY A 63 15.09 -9.46 0.16
CA GLY A 63 16.40 -9.58 -0.49
C GLY A 63 16.94 -8.26 -1.06
N THR A 64 16.24 -7.14 -0.86
CA THR A 64 16.70 -5.80 -1.24
C THR A 64 16.64 -4.85 -0.03
N ASN A 65 17.13 -3.61 -0.18
CA ASN A 65 16.94 -2.55 0.81
C ASN A 65 15.70 -1.67 0.52
N LYS A 66 14.75 -2.14 -0.30
CA LYS A 66 13.60 -1.36 -0.76
C LYS A 66 12.30 -1.86 -0.17
N TYR A 67 11.38 -0.93 0.03
CA TYR A 67 10.02 -1.22 0.47
C TYR A 67 9.04 -0.20 -0.12
N ILE A 68 7.76 -0.54 -0.13
CA ILE A 68 6.66 0.38 -0.43
C ILE A 68 6.08 0.86 0.89
N ASP A 69 6.01 2.17 1.08
CA ASP A 69 5.19 2.75 2.14
C ASP A 69 3.73 2.72 1.68
N VAL A 70 2.89 2.01 2.43
CA VAL A 70 1.52 1.71 2.01
C VAL A 70 0.68 2.97 1.92
N ALA A 71 0.80 3.86 2.91
CA ALA A 71 0.03 5.11 2.99
C ALA A 71 0.53 6.15 2.00
N MET A 72 1.85 6.27 1.83
CA MET A 72 2.44 7.22 0.88
C MET A 72 2.40 6.74 -0.57
N ARG A 73 2.02 5.47 -0.78
CA ARG A 73 1.88 4.83 -2.09
C ARG A 73 3.15 4.94 -2.96
N ARG A 74 4.32 4.79 -2.33
CA ARG A 74 5.62 5.05 -2.97
C ARG A 74 6.71 4.10 -2.47
N PHE A 75 7.67 3.81 -3.36
CA PHE A 75 8.91 3.13 -3.00
C PHE A 75 9.88 4.02 -2.22
N PHE A 76 10.45 3.44 -1.18
CA PHE A 76 11.56 4.00 -0.43
C PHE A 76 12.68 2.98 -0.30
N SER A 77 13.86 3.46 0.08
CA SER A 77 14.98 2.61 0.48
C SER A 77 15.25 2.80 1.96
N CYS A 78 15.74 1.77 2.62
CA CYS A 78 16.38 1.91 3.92
C CYS A 78 17.59 2.83 3.77
N VAL A 79 17.73 3.77 4.71
CA VAL A 79 18.81 4.76 4.71
C VAL A 79 19.25 5.02 6.14
N LYS A 80 20.55 5.29 6.32
CA LYS A 80 21.08 5.76 7.58
C LYS A 80 22.00 6.94 7.29
N CYS A 81 21.51 8.14 7.60
CA CYS A 81 22.30 9.37 7.51
C CYS A 81 22.01 10.25 8.73
N ARG A 82 22.73 11.37 8.85
CA ARG A 82 22.62 12.27 10.02
C ARG A 82 21.22 12.86 10.20
N ALA A 83 20.49 13.08 9.10
CA ALA A 83 19.18 13.72 9.13
C ALA A 83 18.02 12.73 9.32
N VAL A 84 18.17 11.50 8.83
CA VAL A 84 17.13 10.48 8.87
C VAL A 84 17.73 9.07 8.90
N GLU A 85 17.16 8.23 9.76
CA GLU A 85 17.38 6.79 9.75
C GLU A 85 16.05 6.10 9.45
N ARG A 86 16.05 5.24 8.46
CA ARG A 86 14.88 4.50 7.99
C ARG A 86 15.25 3.06 7.79
N SER A 87 14.56 2.19 8.49
CA SER A 87 14.67 0.74 8.39
C SER A 87 13.27 0.12 8.36
N TYR A 88 13.20 -1.18 8.15
CA TYR A 88 11.96 -1.93 8.33
C TYR A 88 12.25 -3.25 9.02
N GLU A 89 11.27 -3.74 9.78
CA GLU A 89 11.23 -5.09 10.31
C GLU A 89 10.18 -5.89 9.56
N LEU A 90 10.50 -7.11 9.14
CA LEU A 90 9.53 -7.98 8.49
C LEU A 90 8.40 -8.32 9.47
N ALA A 91 7.19 -8.43 8.94
CA ALA A 91 5.99 -8.63 9.73
C ALA A 91 5.07 -9.69 9.12
N GLU A 92 4.32 -10.36 9.98
CA GLU A 92 3.23 -11.25 9.62
C GLU A 92 1.88 -10.55 9.83
N ARG A 93 0.90 -10.87 8.98
CA ARG A 93 -0.45 -10.31 9.07
C ARG A 93 -1.40 -11.35 9.64
N HIS A 94 -2.09 -10.97 10.70
CA HIS A 94 -3.16 -11.74 11.33
C HIS A 94 -4.47 -10.97 11.22
N LEU A 95 -5.59 -11.69 11.16
CA LEU A 95 -6.93 -11.10 11.23
C LEU A 95 -7.44 -11.25 12.66
N GLU A 96 -7.81 -10.13 13.29
CA GLU A 96 -8.36 -10.06 14.64
C GLU A 96 -9.61 -9.20 14.62
N GLY A 97 -10.78 -9.85 14.62
CA GLY A 97 -12.05 -9.17 14.39
C GLY A 97 -12.09 -8.53 13.01
N ASP A 98 -12.31 -7.21 12.97
CA ASP A 98 -12.35 -6.36 11.78
C ASP A 98 -11.00 -5.65 11.50
N MET A 99 -9.94 -6.05 12.22
CA MET A 99 -8.61 -5.47 12.10
C MET A 99 -7.61 -6.47 11.52
N TYR A 100 -6.79 -6.00 10.59
CA TYR A 100 -5.51 -6.65 10.28
C TYR A 100 -4.43 -6.17 11.25
N VAL A 101 -3.84 -7.10 11.98
CA VAL A 101 -2.74 -6.87 12.91
C VAL A 101 -1.44 -7.36 12.25
N TYR A 102 -0.50 -6.44 12.08
CA TYR A 102 0.81 -6.69 11.51
C TYR A 102 1.82 -6.79 12.66
N ARG A 103 2.36 -7.97 12.92
CA ARG A 103 3.32 -8.23 14.01
C ARG A 103 4.72 -8.39 13.43
N ALA A 104 5.68 -7.60 13.90
CA ALA A 104 7.08 -7.80 13.54
C ALA A 104 7.55 -9.18 14.02
N THR A 105 8.36 -9.87 13.21
CA THR A 105 8.78 -11.25 13.49
C THR A 105 9.79 -11.32 14.65
N ASP A 106 10.67 -10.33 14.75
CA ASP A 106 11.85 -10.39 15.64
C ASP A 106 11.76 -9.44 16.84
N ILE A 107 10.74 -8.60 16.91
CA ILE A 107 10.56 -7.61 18.00
C ILE A 107 9.09 -7.49 18.41
N LEU A 108 8.87 -7.06 19.66
CA LEU A 108 7.54 -6.74 20.20
C LEU A 108 7.01 -5.41 19.63
N LEU A 109 6.73 -5.39 18.33
CA LEU A 109 6.17 -4.26 17.61
C LEU A 109 5.01 -4.72 16.75
N SER A 110 3.89 -4.02 16.84
CA SER A 110 2.75 -4.25 15.96
C SER A 110 2.12 -2.95 15.47
N ILE A 111 1.49 -3.03 14.30
CA ILE A 111 0.60 -2.00 13.76
C ILE A 111 -0.72 -2.69 13.44
N SER A 112 -1.84 -2.07 13.79
CA SER A 112 -3.17 -2.56 13.41
C SER A 112 -3.85 -1.59 12.46
N LYS A 113 -4.57 -2.12 11.48
CA LYS A 113 -5.35 -1.35 10.51
C LYS A 113 -6.70 -2.04 10.23
N PRO A 114 -7.78 -1.29 9.97
CA PRO A 114 -9.04 -1.89 9.52
C PRO A 114 -8.83 -2.76 8.29
N VAL A 115 -9.64 -3.81 8.12
CA VAL A 115 -9.59 -4.66 6.91
C VAL A 115 -9.79 -3.89 5.61
N THR A 116 -10.46 -2.74 5.68
CA THR A 116 -10.69 -1.80 4.56
C THR A 116 -9.50 -0.88 4.28
N TYR A 117 -8.49 -0.82 5.13
CA TYR A 117 -7.43 0.20 5.03
C TYR A 117 -6.73 0.26 3.66
N ILE A 118 -6.48 -0.90 3.03
CA ILE A 118 -5.87 -0.94 1.71
C ILE A 118 -6.84 -0.48 0.63
N SER A 119 -8.12 -0.85 0.72
CA SER A 119 -9.11 -0.30 -0.21
C SER A 119 -9.23 1.20 -0.06
N ASP A 120 -9.23 1.72 1.16
CA ASP A 120 -9.44 3.14 1.44
C ASP A 120 -8.29 3.99 0.86
N ILE A 121 -7.06 3.47 0.86
CA ILE A 121 -5.88 4.17 0.30
C ILE A 121 -5.80 4.06 -1.23
N TYR A 122 -6.30 2.98 -1.83
CA TYR A 122 -6.06 2.65 -3.23
C TYR A 122 -7.30 2.68 -4.14
N PHE A 123 -8.53 2.64 -3.61
CA PHE A 123 -9.80 2.80 -4.35
C PHE A 123 -10.08 4.29 -4.62
N PRO A 124 -10.85 4.65 -5.68
CA PRO A 124 -10.48 5.72 -6.58
C PRO A 124 -10.29 7.05 -5.86
N SER A 125 -9.07 7.55 -6.04
CA SER A 125 -8.53 8.81 -5.55
C SER A 125 -8.94 9.99 -6.43
N TRP A 126 -10.02 9.85 -7.21
CA TRP A 126 -10.48 10.80 -8.21
C TRP A 126 -11.78 11.42 -7.70
N TYR A 127 -11.82 12.75 -7.65
CA TYR A 127 -13.06 13.47 -7.40
C TYR A 127 -14.03 13.16 -8.53
N ASP A 128 -15.18 12.63 -8.16
CA ASP A 128 -16.37 12.49 -9.00
C ASP A 128 -17.46 13.36 -8.37
N GLY A 129 -18.27 14.04 -9.18
CA GLY A 129 -19.37 14.87 -8.67
C GLY A 129 -20.35 14.04 -7.83
N ASP A 130 -20.56 12.80 -8.23
CA ASP A 130 -21.44 11.84 -7.53
C ASP A 130 -20.85 11.39 -6.18
N LEU A 131 -19.51 11.39 -6.05
CA LEU A 131 -18.82 11.04 -4.79
C LEU A 131 -19.04 12.12 -3.71
N ALA A 132 -19.13 13.39 -4.12
CA ALA A 132 -19.38 14.51 -3.21
C ALA A 132 -20.79 14.49 -2.63
N GLU A 133 -21.80 14.13 -3.42
CA GLU A 133 -23.17 13.96 -2.92
C GLU A 133 -23.30 12.76 -1.98
N ALA A 134 -22.62 11.65 -2.28
CA ALA A 134 -22.69 10.42 -1.47
C ALA A 134 -21.98 10.51 -0.11
N THR A 135 -21.03 11.44 0.07
CA THR A 135 -20.20 11.56 1.28
C THR A 135 -20.71 12.65 2.25
N LEU A 136 -21.76 13.40 1.87
CA LEU A 136 -22.44 14.36 2.73
C LEU A 136 -23.59 13.68 3.49
N LEU A 137 -23.26 12.87 4.50
CA LEU A 137 -24.19 12.41 5.55
C LEU A 137 -23.50 12.42 6.91
#